data_AF-A0A1A7R6F0-F1
#
_entry.id   AF-A0A1A7R6F0-F1
#
_cell.length_a   1.000
_cell.length_b   1.000
_cell.length_c   1.000
_cell.angle_alpha   90.00
_cell.angle_beta   90.00
_cell.angle_gamma   90.00
#
_symmetry.space_group_name_H-M   'P 1'
#
loop_
_entity.id
_entity.type
_entity.pdbx_description
1 polymer ?
#
loop_
_entity_poly.entity_id
_entity_poly.type
_entity_poly.pdbx_seq_one_letter_code
_entity_poly.pdbx_strand_id
1 'polypeptide(L)'
;MKKLILILAFLPSFLMAQHSIEGTFSPANDFTYAFVYKSNPTGSVYVDRAKVEENGQFKIVLDSTNTAGIYKIVYGVPQEDHNFDLIFSGDEDVVLEFSLNKGLDFKESNENKLWASYTNSIEMINRTISNFYTQESDDEEAFKDIFKTLNETQNAFELASKGTLASVFIQANKPYIPKSFEDVSTYSKNLKSTYLQNVDFSNPLLQSSEFLSDRVMAYVFGMSPDPTEAFYKQQIDNLVNYIGPENGEIKMVLLQAVWNNMVQIEETPVANYITDTYLMELAKHAKNDVLVDQLTVYKNTALKTIARDFPIEMTVDGNTVKSSLHGLKGADHYLLIFWSSECSHCLQELPLIRKMVDEISESKLKVVAYGLEDDATHWKKEITNYPNFIQVLGLGKWNNPITEVYGIELTPTYFVLDKNKRIMARPQSLEELTSILNTL
;
A
#
# COMPACT_ATOMS: atom_id res chain seq x y z
N MET A 1 -3.50 46.91 69.07
CA MET A 1 -3.29 45.53 68.60
C MET A 1 -4.58 45.11 67.91
N LYS A 2 -4.72 44.73 66.65
CA LYS A 2 -3.82 44.23 65.59
C LYS A 2 -4.38 44.71 64.24
N LYS A 3 -3.49 44.99 63.28
CA LYS A 3 -3.81 45.15 61.87
C LYS A 3 -4.22 43.77 61.31
N LEU A 4 -5.32 43.67 60.57
CA LEU A 4 -5.57 42.55 59.66
C LEU A 4 -5.60 43.13 58.24
N ILE A 5 -4.54 42.84 57.49
CA ILE A 5 -4.45 43.09 56.05
C ILE A 5 -5.07 41.86 55.38
N LEU A 6 -6.14 42.06 54.60
CA LEU A 6 -6.72 41.04 53.75
C LEU A 6 -5.93 41.04 52.43
N ILE A 7 -5.05 40.06 52.23
CA ILE A 7 -4.43 39.80 50.92
C ILE A 7 -5.33 38.79 50.22
N LEU A 8 -6.14 39.26 49.27
CA LEU A 8 -6.86 38.39 48.33
C LEU A 8 -5.84 37.90 47.30
N ALA A 9 -5.43 36.64 47.40
CA ALA A 9 -4.60 36.00 46.38
C ALA A 9 -5.46 35.67 45.15
N PHE A 10 -5.35 36.47 44.10
CA PHE A 10 -5.73 36.08 42.74
C PHE A 10 -4.68 35.05 42.26
N LEU A 11 -4.93 33.76 42.53
CA LEU A 11 -4.27 32.69 41.80
C LEU A 11 -4.97 32.59 40.42
N PRO A 12 -4.25 32.76 39.30
CA PRO A 12 -4.82 32.46 37.99
C PRO A 12 -5.01 30.95 37.93
N SER A 13 -6.25 30.50 38.10
CA SER A 13 -6.66 29.16 37.69
C SER A 13 -6.55 29.11 36.17
N PHE A 14 -5.43 28.57 35.68
CA PHE A 14 -5.32 28.09 34.30
C PHE A 14 -6.32 26.94 34.15
N LEU A 15 -7.57 27.28 33.85
CA LEU A 15 -8.51 26.35 33.24
C LEU A 15 -7.93 26.05 31.85
N MET A 16 -7.23 24.93 31.71
CA MET A 16 -6.97 24.39 30.38
C MET A 16 -8.34 24.05 29.79
N ALA A 17 -8.73 24.74 28.73
CA ALA A 17 -9.96 24.45 28.02
C ALA A 17 -9.86 23.01 27.50
N GLN A 18 -10.88 22.21 27.79
CA GLN A 18 -10.96 20.85 27.27
C GLN A 18 -11.59 20.93 25.87
N HIS A 19 -10.84 20.55 24.85
CA HIS A 19 -11.28 20.58 23.45
C HIS A 19 -11.90 19.25 23.03
N SER A 20 -12.66 19.27 21.93
CA SER A 20 -13.36 18.10 21.43
C SER A 20 -13.25 17.93 19.91
N ILE A 21 -13.35 16.68 19.49
CA ILE A 21 -13.57 16.29 18.10
C ILE A 21 -15.01 15.77 18.03
N GLU A 22 -15.84 16.45 17.25
CA GLU A 22 -17.25 16.11 17.09
C GLU A 22 -17.69 16.22 15.64
N GLY A 23 -18.75 15.51 15.30
CA GLY A 23 -19.26 15.58 13.94
C GLY A 23 -20.50 14.77 13.69
N THR A 24 -20.95 14.79 12.44
CA THR A 24 -22.13 14.06 11.97
C THR A 24 -21.76 13.18 10.78
N PHE A 25 -22.06 11.90 10.87
CA PHE A 25 -21.92 10.93 9.77
C PHE A 25 -23.22 10.73 9.01
N SER A 26 -23.13 10.59 7.68
CA SER A 26 -24.28 10.42 6.80
C SER A 26 -24.04 9.40 5.68
N PRO A 27 -24.93 8.40 5.51
CA PRO A 27 -26.15 8.14 6.28
C PRO A 27 -25.86 7.54 7.66
N ALA A 28 -26.55 8.01 8.71
CA ALA A 28 -26.25 7.65 10.11
C ALA A 28 -26.20 6.14 10.39
N ASN A 29 -27.13 5.38 9.79
CA ASN A 29 -27.28 3.94 10.05
C ASN A 29 -26.11 3.08 9.57
N ASP A 30 -25.23 3.63 8.73
CA ASP A 30 -24.06 2.92 8.21
C ASP A 30 -22.85 3.02 9.17
N PHE A 31 -22.99 3.76 10.28
CA PHE A 31 -21.91 4.02 11.22
C PHE A 31 -22.30 3.61 12.65
N THR A 32 -21.36 2.98 13.36
CA THR A 32 -21.60 2.50 14.74
C THR A 32 -20.73 3.23 15.76
N TYR A 33 -19.46 3.47 15.42
CA TYR A 33 -18.49 4.15 16.26
C TYR A 33 -17.58 5.03 15.42
N ALA A 34 -17.15 6.15 16.00
CA ALA A 34 -15.99 6.90 15.54
C ALA A 34 -14.82 6.58 16.48
N PHE A 35 -13.74 6.04 15.96
CA PHE A 35 -12.49 5.83 16.71
C PHE A 35 -11.50 6.93 16.34
N VAL A 36 -10.89 7.55 17.34
CA VAL A 36 -9.85 8.57 17.13
C VAL A 36 -8.50 7.98 17.52
N TYR A 37 -7.54 8.18 16.62
CA TYR A 37 -6.14 7.89 16.85
C TYR A 37 -5.33 9.17 16.63
N LYS A 38 -4.23 9.32 17.34
CA LYS A 38 -3.21 10.31 17.04
C LYS A 38 -2.15 9.67 16.15
N SER A 39 -1.90 10.27 14.99
CA SER A 39 -0.91 9.79 14.04
C SER A 39 0.48 10.28 14.39
N ASN A 40 1.46 9.40 14.21
CA ASN A 40 2.89 9.61 14.41
C ASN A 40 3.63 9.06 13.17
N PRO A 41 4.92 9.39 12.98
CA PRO A 41 5.69 8.90 11.82
C PRO A 41 5.76 7.38 11.68
N THR A 42 5.61 6.66 12.79
CA THR A 42 5.80 5.20 12.87
C THR A 42 4.49 4.44 13.11
N GLY A 43 3.33 5.10 13.01
CA GLY A 43 2.01 4.49 13.24
C GLY A 43 1.04 5.42 13.94
N SER A 44 0.01 4.86 14.59
CA SER A 44 -1.02 5.64 15.26
C SER A 44 -1.26 5.14 16.68
N VAL A 45 -1.52 6.06 17.61
CA VAL A 45 -1.82 5.77 19.01
C VAL A 45 -3.30 5.98 19.24
N TYR A 46 -3.99 4.96 19.77
CA TYR A 46 -5.39 5.08 20.13
C TYR A 46 -5.60 6.19 21.17
N VAL A 47 -6.57 7.06 20.91
CA VAL A 47 -6.95 8.16 21.80
C VAL A 47 -8.23 7.80 22.53
N ASP A 48 -9.34 7.72 21.80
CA ASP A 48 -10.65 7.38 22.37
C ASP A 48 -11.63 6.97 21.26
N ARG A 49 -12.87 6.64 21.63
CA ARG A 49 -13.96 6.36 20.71
C ARG A 49 -15.27 6.95 21.21
N ALA A 50 -16.16 7.31 20.29
CA ALA A 50 -17.55 7.63 20.59
C ALA A 50 -18.50 6.71 19.83
N LYS A 51 -19.59 6.32 20.48
CA LYS A 51 -20.71 5.66 19.80
C LYS A 51 -21.43 6.70 18.95
N VAL A 52 -21.75 6.35 17.72
CA VAL A 52 -22.54 7.19 16.82
C VAL A 52 -24.01 7.11 17.24
N GLU A 53 -24.65 8.26 17.39
CA GLU A 53 -26.07 8.40 17.74
C GLU A 53 -26.99 8.09 16.55
N GLU A 54 -28.29 7.91 16.79
CA GLU A 54 -29.28 7.60 15.74
C GLU A 54 -29.36 8.67 14.64
N ASN A 55 -29.01 9.91 14.96
CA ASN A 55 -28.95 11.02 14.02
C ASN A 55 -27.58 11.16 13.32
N GLY A 56 -26.63 10.25 13.59
CA GLY A 56 -25.28 10.25 13.02
C GLY A 56 -24.25 11.05 13.81
N GLN A 57 -24.64 11.68 14.92
CA GLN A 57 -23.73 12.53 15.70
C GLN A 57 -22.78 11.71 16.57
N PHE A 58 -21.57 12.23 16.77
CA PHE A 58 -20.61 11.73 17.74
C PHE A 58 -19.84 12.90 18.37
N LYS A 59 -19.34 12.70 19.59
CA LYS A 59 -18.47 13.66 20.28
C LYS A 59 -17.45 12.93 21.12
N ILE A 60 -16.18 13.30 20.95
CA ILE A 60 -15.04 12.80 21.71
C ILE A 60 -14.37 14.00 22.37
N VAL A 61 -14.29 13.98 23.70
CA VAL A 61 -13.65 15.04 24.47
C VAL A 61 -12.20 14.63 24.69
N LEU A 62 -11.26 15.47 24.23
CA LEU A 62 -9.83 15.23 24.37
C LEU A 62 -9.38 15.64 25.78
N ASP A 63 -8.54 14.84 26.43
CA ASP A 63 -8.00 15.18 27.73
C ASP A 63 -6.75 16.07 27.61
N SER A 64 -6.23 16.56 28.75
CA SER A 64 -5.07 17.46 28.76
C SER A 64 -3.75 16.83 28.29
N THR A 65 -3.72 15.51 28.06
CA THR A 65 -2.55 14.80 27.53
C THR A 65 -2.54 14.77 26.01
N ASN A 66 -3.67 15.06 25.35
CA ASN A 66 -3.76 15.18 23.90
C ASN A 66 -3.10 16.47 23.42
N THR A 67 -2.03 16.34 22.63
CA THR A 67 -1.30 17.48 22.09
C THR A 67 -1.65 17.73 20.64
N ALA A 68 -1.26 18.91 20.14
CA ALA A 68 -1.33 19.26 18.73
C ALA A 68 -0.67 18.21 17.82
N GLY A 69 -1.20 18.04 16.61
CA GLY A 69 -0.69 17.09 15.61
C GLY A 69 -1.77 16.60 14.64
N ILE A 70 -1.47 15.52 13.94
CA ILE A 70 -2.40 14.84 13.04
C ILE A 70 -3.14 13.76 13.81
N TYR A 71 -4.45 13.74 13.63
CA TYR A 71 -5.35 12.74 14.20
C TYR A 71 -6.08 12.06 13.05
N LYS A 72 -6.45 10.80 13.26
CA LYS A 72 -7.15 9.97 12.30
C LYS A 72 -8.46 9.51 12.90
N ILE A 73 -9.56 9.71 12.18
CA ILE A 73 -10.84 9.11 12.50
C ILE A 73 -10.99 7.83 11.68
N VAL A 74 -11.25 6.72 12.35
CA VAL A 74 -11.60 5.43 11.72
C VAL A 74 -13.06 5.14 12.00
N TYR A 75 -13.82 4.85 10.94
CA TYR A 75 -15.27 4.68 11.01
C TYR A 75 -15.76 3.31 10.51
N GLY A 76 -14.87 2.47 9.99
CA GLY A 76 -15.21 1.15 9.45
C GLY A 76 -14.04 0.16 9.40
N VAL A 77 -14.30 -1.04 8.88
CA VAL A 77 -13.30 -2.08 8.61
C VAL A 77 -13.39 -2.54 7.14
N PRO A 78 -12.26 -2.70 6.43
CA PRO A 78 -10.88 -2.52 6.90
C PRO A 78 -10.53 -1.04 7.18
N GLN A 79 -9.61 -0.80 8.12
CA GLN A 79 -9.39 0.55 8.67
C GLN A 79 -8.69 1.47 7.65
N GLU A 80 -7.81 0.89 6.85
CA GLU A 80 -7.08 1.51 5.75
C GLU A 80 -8.00 2.16 4.71
N ASP A 81 -9.20 1.61 4.51
CA ASP A 81 -10.19 2.11 3.53
C ASP A 81 -11.24 3.03 4.16
N HIS A 82 -11.36 3.02 5.49
CA HIS A 82 -12.46 3.66 6.22
C HIS A 82 -11.95 4.61 7.29
N ASN A 83 -11.12 5.56 6.86
CA ASN A 83 -10.54 6.57 7.71
C ASN A 83 -10.34 7.91 6.98
N PHE A 84 -10.05 8.96 7.74
CA PHE A 84 -9.52 10.22 7.23
C PHE A 84 -8.71 10.96 8.30
N ASP A 85 -7.75 11.77 7.85
CA ASP A 85 -6.91 12.61 8.70
C ASP A 85 -7.57 13.96 9.01
N LEU A 86 -7.25 14.51 10.19
CA LEU A 86 -7.55 15.87 10.59
C LEU A 86 -6.38 16.48 11.37
N ILE A 87 -6.23 17.79 11.28
CA ILE A 87 -5.29 18.58 12.05
C ILE A 87 -5.95 18.97 13.38
N PHE A 88 -5.33 18.66 14.50
CA PHE A 88 -5.74 19.20 15.80
C PHE A 88 -4.66 20.16 16.28
N SER A 89 -5.01 21.44 16.44
CA SER A 89 -4.07 22.48 16.85
C SER A 89 -3.80 22.48 18.37
N GLY A 90 -4.70 21.88 19.16
CA GLY A 90 -4.67 21.96 20.62
C GLY A 90 -5.44 23.14 21.22
N ASP A 91 -5.84 24.10 20.39
CA ASP A 91 -6.40 25.39 20.84
C ASP A 91 -7.84 25.65 20.33
N GLU A 92 -8.41 24.71 19.57
CA GLU A 92 -9.77 24.80 19.02
C GLU A 92 -10.49 23.45 19.02
N ASP A 93 -11.81 23.50 19.03
CA ASP A 93 -12.64 22.33 18.74
C ASP A 93 -12.60 22.00 17.24
N VAL A 94 -12.78 20.73 16.91
CA VAL A 94 -12.92 20.25 15.53
C VAL A 94 -14.34 19.75 15.35
N VAL A 95 -15.11 20.45 14.51
CA VAL A 95 -16.50 20.10 14.18
C VAL A 95 -16.58 19.76 12.70
N LEU A 96 -17.03 18.55 12.36
CA LEU A 96 -17.05 18.05 10.99
C LEU A 96 -18.38 17.41 10.58
N GLU A 97 -18.60 17.36 9.27
CA GLU A 97 -19.59 16.50 8.64
C GLU A 97 -18.86 15.55 7.70
N PHE A 98 -19.21 14.26 7.74
CA PHE A 98 -18.72 13.29 6.76
C PHE A 98 -19.90 12.56 6.15
N SER A 99 -19.96 12.58 4.82
CA SER A 99 -20.95 11.84 4.06
C SER A 99 -20.27 10.88 3.11
N LEU A 100 -20.77 9.63 3.03
CA LEU A 100 -20.28 8.65 2.04
C LEU A 100 -20.35 9.18 0.60
N ASN A 101 -21.26 10.12 0.32
CA ASN A 101 -21.47 10.68 -1.02
C ASN A 101 -20.73 12.01 -1.26
N LYS A 102 -20.51 12.81 -0.22
CA LYS A 102 -19.93 14.17 -0.35
C LYS A 102 -18.51 14.30 0.21
N GLY A 103 -18.04 13.30 0.95
CA GLY A 103 -16.77 13.34 1.66
C GLY A 103 -16.83 14.15 2.95
N LEU A 104 -15.66 14.57 3.40
CA LEU A 104 -15.40 15.29 4.63
C LEU A 104 -15.53 16.80 4.45
N ASP A 105 -16.22 17.47 5.38
CA ASP A 105 -16.34 18.91 5.45
C ASP A 105 -16.17 19.40 6.89
N PHE A 106 -15.35 20.42 7.10
CA PHE A 106 -15.09 20.97 8.42
C PHE A 106 -15.93 22.24 8.65
N LYS A 107 -16.82 22.18 9.64
CA LYS A 107 -17.64 23.33 10.05
C LYS A 107 -16.86 24.26 10.95
N GLU A 108 -16.13 23.69 11.90
CA GLU A 108 -15.25 24.40 12.82
C GLU A 108 -13.90 23.69 12.89
N SER A 109 -12.85 24.52 12.90
CA SER A 109 -11.42 24.21 12.85
C SER A 109 -10.77 25.04 11.75
N ASN A 110 -10.06 26.10 12.15
CA ASN A 110 -9.42 27.02 11.22
C ASN A 110 -8.37 26.30 10.36
N GLU A 111 -7.58 25.42 10.96
CA GLU A 111 -6.49 24.75 10.25
C GLU A 111 -6.99 23.76 9.19
N ASN A 112 -7.97 22.94 9.55
CA ASN A 112 -8.56 21.99 8.60
C ASN A 112 -9.30 22.70 7.47
N LYS A 113 -10.07 23.75 7.79
CA LYS A 113 -10.76 24.57 6.77
C LYS A 113 -9.79 25.28 5.85
N LEU A 114 -8.67 25.75 6.39
CA LEU A 114 -7.62 26.40 5.61
C LEU A 114 -6.97 25.41 4.64
N TRP A 115 -6.62 24.21 5.11
CA TRP A 115 -6.10 23.14 4.26
C TRP A 115 -7.09 22.72 3.18
N ALA A 116 -8.35 22.45 3.55
CA ALA A 116 -9.40 22.07 2.60
C ALA A 116 -9.68 23.17 1.56
N SER A 117 -9.68 24.45 1.99
CA SER A 117 -9.87 25.58 1.06
C SER A 117 -8.70 25.71 0.10
N TYR A 118 -7.48 25.49 0.57
CA TYR A 118 -6.28 25.50 -0.25
C TYR A 118 -6.32 24.40 -1.32
N THR A 119 -6.56 23.13 -0.93
CA THR A 119 -6.59 22.00 -1.87
C THR A 119 -7.68 22.18 -2.91
N ASN A 120 -8.89 22.59 -2.51
CA ASN A 120 -10.01 22.88 -3.43
C ASN A 120 -9.67 24.00 -4.42
N SER A 121 -9.03 25.07 -3.96
CA SER A 121 -8.65 26.20 -4.81
C SER A 121 -7.59 25.79 -5.84
N ILE A 122 -6.55 25.08 -5.40
CA ILE A 122 -5.50 24.57 -6.30
C ILE A 122 -6.06 23.55 -7.29
N GLU A 123 -6.97 22.67 -6.88
CA GLU A 123 -7.63 21.73 -7.79
C GLU A 123 -8.43 22.46 -8.88
N MET A 124 -9.22 23.48 -8.54
CA MET A 124 -9.98 24.25 -9.51
C MET A 124 -9.08 24.96 -10.52
N ILE A 125 -7.93 25.49 -10.07
CA ILE A 125 -6.94 26.11 -10.96
C ILE A 125 -6.27 25.04 -11.83
N ASN A 126 -5.91 23.89 -11.28
CA ASN A 126 -5.35 22.77 -12.05
C ASN A 126 -6.31 22.28 -13.14
N ARG A 127 -7.62 22.23 -12.88
CA ARG A 127 -8.63 21.93 -13.92
C ARG A 127 -8.61 22.97 -15.04
N THR A 128 -8.42 24.25 -14.71
CA THR A 128 -8.26 25.32 -15.71
C THR A 128 -6.99 25.14 -16.54
N ILE A 129 -5.86 24.79 -15.90
CA ILE A 129 -4.59 24.47 -16.59
C ILE A 129 -4.77 23.26 -17.53
N SER A 130 -5.39 22.18 -17.03
CA SER A 130 -5.68 20.99 -17.84
C SER A 130 -6.57 21.33 -19.04
N ASN A 131 -7.60 22.15 -18.86
CA ASN A 131 -8.47 22.60 -19.96
C ASN A 131 -7.71 23.43 -20.99
N PHE A 132 -6.83 24.34 -20.55
CA PHE A 132 -5.98 25.14 -21.44
C PHE A 132 -5.15 24.26 -22.38
N TYR A 133 -4.47 23.25 -21.84
CA TYR A 133 -3.66 22.33 -22.65
C TYR A 133 -4.48 21.33 -23.47
N THR A 134 -5.64 20.88 -22.96
CA THR A 134 -6.52 19.96 -23.69
C THR A 134 -7.13 20.61 -24.92
N GLN A 135 -7.33 21.93 -24.90
CA GLN A 135 -7.82 22.71 -26.04
C GLN A 135 -6.72 23.07 -27.05
N GLU A 136 -5.49 22.61 -26.84
CA GLU A 136 -4.31 22.95 -27.65
C GLU A 136 -4.12 24.47 -27.81
N SER A 137 -4.47 25.24 -26.76
CA SER A 137 -4.41 26.70 -26.80
C SER A 137 -2.97 27.21 -26.83
N ASP A 138 -2.71 28.19 -27.71
CA ASP A 138 -1.46 28.96 -27.81
C ASP A 138 -1.61 30.39 -27.28
N ASP A 139 -2.70 30.68 -26.56
CA ASP A 139 -3.00 31.99 -25.99
C ASP A 139 -2.06 32.28 -24.81
N GLU A 140 -0.98 33.01 -25.09
CA GLU A 140 -0.01 33.42 -24.07
C GLU A 140 -0.57 34.32 -22.98
N GLU A 141 -1.62 35.12 -23.26
CA GLU A 141 -2.22 36.01 -22.28
C GLU A 141 -3.06 35.19 -21.29
N ALA A 142 -3.90 34.29 -21.80
CA ALA A 142 -4.64 33.33 -20.98
C ALA A 142 -3.71 32.46 -20.13
N PHE A 143 -2.60 31.96 -20.70
CA PHE A 143 -1.58 31.23 -19.96
C PHE A 143 -1.03 32.07 -18.78
N LYS A 144 -0.62 33.31 -19.06
CA LYS A 144 -0.05 34.21 -18.03
C LYS A 144 -1.05 34.47 -16.92
N ASP A 145 -2.33 34.67 -17.25
CA ASP A 145 -3.39 34.93 -16.27
C ASP A 145 -3.69 33.70 -15.38
N ILE A 146 -3.72 32.49 -15.96
CA ILE A 146 -3.91 31.24 -15.21
C ILE A 146 -2.79 31.05 -14.19
N PHE A 147 -1.53 31.15 -14.62
CA PHE A 147 -0.39 30.92 -13.74
C PHE A 147 -0.12 32.07 -12.77
N LYS A 148 -0.52 33.30 -13.12
CA LYS A 148 -0.58 34.42 -12.17
C LYS A 148 -1.60 34.12 -11.07
N THR A 149 -2.79 33.65 -11.42
CA THR A 149 -3.83 33.25 -10.46
C THR A 149 -3.34 32.13 -9.54
N LEU A 150 -2.64 31.12 -10.09
CA LEU A 150 -2.02 30.05 -9.31
C LEU A 150 -1.02 30.59 -8.29
N ASN A 151 -0.13 31.48 -8.74
CA ASN A 151 0.89 32.08 -7.88
C ASN A 151 0.29 32.98 -6.78
N GLU A 152 -0.67 33.84 -7.12
CA GLU A 152 -1.34 34.71 -6.15
C GLU A 152 -2.11 33.88 -5.12
N THR A 153 -2.80 32.82 -5.55
CA THR A 153 -3.52 31.90 -4.67
C THR A 153 -2.57 31.19 -3.71
N GLN A 154 -1.47 30.60 -4.22
CA GLN A 154 -0.46 29.94 -3.39
C GLN A 154 0.11 30.92 -2.34
N ASN A 155 0.50 32.13 -2.74
CA ASN A 155 1.09 33.11 -1.84
C ASN A 155 0.09 33.59 -0.78
N ALA A 156 -1.19 33.74 -1.14
CA ALA A 156 -2.24 34.10 -0.19
C ALA A 156 -2.43 33.04 0.89
N PHE A 157 -2.46 31.75 0.53
CA PHE A 157 -2.58 30.65 1.49
C PHE A 157 -1.32 30.45 2.33
N GLU A 158 -0.12 30.61 1.76
CA GLU A 158 1.14 30.61 2.52
C GLU A 158 1.17 31.73 3.58
N LEU A 159 0.66 32.92 3.24
CA LEU A 159 0.55 34.03 4.19
C LEU A 159 -0.52 33.77 5.26
N ALA A 160 -1.70 33.29 4.87
CA ALA A 160 -2.82 33.04 5.77
C ALA A 160 -2.56 31.90 6.76
N SER A 161 -1.77 30.90 6.38
CA SER A 161 -1.42 29.76 7.23
C SER A 161 -0.23 30.00 8.16
N LYS A 162 0.46 31.14 8.04
CA LYS A 162 1.71 31.37 8.77
C LYS A 162 1.55 31.15 10.27
N GLY A 163 2.32 30.19 10.81
CA GLY A 163 2.34 29.86 12.24
C GLY A 163 1.39 28.73 12.65
N THR A 164 0.61 28.18 11.71
CA THR A 164 -0.25 27.01 11.93
C THR A 164 0.42 25.71 11.46
N LEU A 165 -0.08 24.55 11.91
CA LEU A 165 0.36 23.25 11.40
C LEU A 165 0.02 23.09 9.92
N ALA A 166 -1.14 23.61 9.48
CA ALA A 166 -1.56 23.60 8.08
C ALA A 166 -0.54 24.26 7.12
N SER A 167 0.28 25.21 7.60
CA SER A 167 1.34 25.83 6.78
C SER A 167 2.36 24.83 6.24
N VAL A 168 2.64 23.77 6.99
CA VAL A 168 3.59 22.72 6.57
C VAL A 168 3.07 22.02 5.32
N PHE A 169 1.78 21.67 5.29
CA PHE A 169 1.13 21.02 4.15
C PHE A 169 1.01 21.95 2.95
N ILE A 170 0.62 23.21 3.17
CA ILE A 170 0.47 24.23 2.10
C ILE A 170 1.82 24.52 1.42
N GLN A 171 2.90 24.61 2.20
CA GLN A 171 4.25 24.81 1.65
C GLN A 171 4.74 23.57 0.91
N ALA A 172 4.55 22.38 1.49
CA ALA A 172 4.97 21.13 0.88
C ALA A 172 4.21 20.81 -0.43
N ASN A 173 2.97 21.28 -0.57
CA ASN A 173 2.14 21.05 -1.75
C ASN A 173 2.28 22.15 -2.83
N LYS A 174 3.19 23.11 -2.65
CA LYS A 174 3.40 24.22 -3.58
C LYS A 174 3.64 23.72 -5.02
N PRO A 175 2.78 24.11 -5.99
CA PRO A 175 2.86 23.61 -7.35
C PRO A 175 4.00 24.27 -8.15
N TYR A 176 4.33 23.66 -9.29
CA TYR A 176 5.19 24.29 -10.28
C TYR A 176 4.48 25.49 -10.90
N ILE A 177 5.19 26.62 -10.99
CA ILE A 177 4.69 27.85 -11.62
C ILE A 177 5.73 28.27 -12.68
N PRO A 178 5.39 28.20 -13.98
CA PRO A 178 6.29 28.55 -15.06
C PRO A 178 6.55 30.07 -15.08
N LYS A 179 7.77 30.47 -15.46
CA LYS A 179 8.18 31.89 -15.54
C LYS A 179 7.80 32.55 -16.87
N SER A 180 7.57 31.75 -17.90
CA SER A 180 7.20 32.15 -19.25
C SER A 180 6.25 31.12 -19.83
N PHE A 181 5.67 31.41 -21.00
CA PHE A 181 4.85 30.44 -21.73
C PHE A 181 5.61 29.12 -21.93
N GLU A 182 4.94 28.00 -21.68
CA GLU A 182 5.44 26.64 -21.87
C GLU A 182 4.37 25.82 -22.58
N ASP A 183 4.76 25.14 -23.66
CA ASP A 183 3.92 24.10 -24.28
C ASP A 183 3.64 22.95 -23.30
N VAL A 184 2.65 22.11 -23.60
CA VAL A 184 2.22 21.01 -22.72
C VAL A 184 3.35 20.03 -22.35
N SER A 185 4.27 19.77 -23.29
CA SER A 185 5.38 18.84 -23.09
C SER A 185 6.41 19.43 -22.12
N THR A 186 6.77 20.69 -22.35
CA THR A 186 7.68 21.46 -21.49
C THR A 186 7.10 21.61 -20.08
N TYR A 187 5.84 22.02 -19.96
CA TYR A 187 5.16 22.17 -18.67
C TYR A 187 5.07 20.84 -17.92
N SER A 188 4.62 19.76 -18.58
CA SER A 188 4.49 18.45 -17.93
C SER A 188 5.83 17.94 -17.42
N LYS A 189 6.90 18.14 -18.20
CA LYS A 189 8.28 17.78 -17.81
C LYS A 189 8.74 18.58 -16.59
N ASN A 190 8.52 19.89 -16.57
CA ASN A 190 8.93 20.76 -15.48
C ASN A 190 8.10 20.54 -14.21
N LEU A 191 6.79 20.37 -14.35
CA LEU A 191 5.88 20.00 -13.27
C LEU A 191 6.34 18.71 -12.60
N LYS A 192 6.61 17.66 -13.39
CA LYS A 192 7.12 16.37 -12.91
C LYS A 192 8.47 16.53 -12.23
N SER A 193 9.43 17.21 -12.86
CA SER A 193 10.78 17.34 -12.32
C SER A 193 10.84 18.12 -11.02
N THR A 194 9.87 19.00 -10.75
CA THR A 194 9.82 19.85 -9.55
C THR A 194 8.77 19.42 -8.53
N TYR A 195 7.96 18.39 -8.83
CA TYR A 195 6.79 18.02 -8.04
C TYR A 195 7.11 17.80 -6.55
N LEU A 196 8.19 17.11 -6.22
CA LEU A 196 8.55 16.80 -4.83
C LEU A 196 9.52 17.81 -4.21
N GLN A 197 9.91 18.89 -4.91
CA GLN A 197 11.00 19.78 -4.48
C GLN A 197 10.73 20.52 -3.16
N ASN A 198 9.46 20.78 -2.85
CA ASN A 198 9.05 21.49 -1.65
C ASN A 198 8.69 20.54 -0.50
N VAL A 199 8.73 19.23 -0.73
CA VAL A 199 8.37 18.22 0.27
C VAL A 199 9.56 17.96 1.17
N ASP A 200 9.42 18.30 2.45
CA ASP A 200 10.39 17.93 3.48
C ASP A 200 10.07 16.53 4.03
N PHE A 201 10.72 15.51 3.48
CA PHE A 201 10.56 14.12 3.90
C PHE A 201 11.01 13.84 5.35
N SER A 202 11.71 14.78 6.00
CA SER A 202 12.10 14.69 7.41
C SER A 202 11.07 15.29 8.37
N ASN A 203 10.05 15.98 7.84
CA ASN A 203 9.06 16.69 8.67
C ASN A 203 8.11 15.70 9.37
N PRO A 204 8.07 15.67 10.72
CA PRO A 204 7.23 14.73 11.45
C PRO A 204 5.72 14.87 11.20
N LEU A 205 5.21 16.07 10.89
CA LEU A 205 3.78 16.25 10.60
C LEU A 205 3.41 15.60 9.26
N LEU A 206 4.26 15.76 8.23
CA LEU A 206 4.04 15.12 6.94
C LEU A 206 4.13 13.61 7.04
N GLN A 207 5.11 13.10 7.80
CA GLN A 207 5.28 11.66 8.08
C GLN A 207 4.11 11.06 8.88
N SER A 208 3.40 11.88 9.65
CA SER A 208 2.26 11.46 10.47
C SER A 208 0.92 11.56 9.72
N SER A 209 0.94 11.63 8.39
CA SER A 209 -0.26 11.79 7.55
C SER A 209 -0.12 11.02 6.25
N GLU A 210 -1.22 10.90 5.51
CA GLU A 210 -1.21 10.29 4.16
C GLU A 210 -0.54 11.18 3.09
N PHE A 211 -0.12 12.40 3.45
CA PHE A 211 0.46 13.35 2.52
C PHE A 211 1.67 12.80 1.74
N LEU A 212 2.63 12.17 2.41
CA LEU A 212 3.83 11.67 1.73
C LEU A 212 3.48 10.54 0.76
N SER A 213 2.62 9.59 1.17
CA SER A 213 2.18 8.50 0.30
C SER A 213 1.43 9.03 -0.92
N ASP A 214 0.50 9.97 -0.73
CA ASP A 214 -0.29 10.54 -1.83
C ASP A 214 0.60 11.25 -2.86
N ARG A 215 1.54 12.07 -2.38
CA ARG A 215 2.51 12.76 -3.23
C ARG A 215 3.40 11.77 -3.97
N VAL A 216 3.87 10.72 -3.30
CA VAL A 216 4.72 9.70 -3.93
C VAL A 216 3.96 8.91 -4.98
N MET A 217 2.72 8.49 -4.70
CA MET A 217 1.89 7.75 -5.66
C MET A 217 1.53 8.61 -6.88
N ALA A 218 1.12 9.86 -6.65
CA ALA A 218 0.86 10.80 -7.72
C ALA A 218 2.11 11.05 -8.57
N TYR A 219 3.28 11.17 -7.94
CA TYR A 219 4.55 11.27 -8.66
C TYR A 219 4.78 10.00 -9.49
N VAL A 220 4.99 8.83 -8.87
CA VAL A 220 5.44 7.63 -9.58
C VAL A 220 4.43 7.16 -10.63
N PHE A 221 3.13 7.22 -10.34
CA PHE A 221 2.07 6.62 -11.16
C PHE A 221 1.17 7.66 -11.82
N GLY A 222 0.72 8.67 -11.09
CA GLY A 222 -0.27 9.64 -11.59
C GLY A 222 0.25 10.56 -12.70
N MET A 223 1.55 10.83 -12.75
CA MET A 223 2.19 11.74 -13.70
C MET A 223 2.98 11.02 -14.80
N SER A 224 2.49 9.85 -15.20
CA SER A 224 3.20 8.89 -16.04
C SER A 224 2.31 8.43 -17.19
N PRO A 225 2.23 9.19 -18.30
CA PRO A 225 1.27 8.91 -19.37
C PRO A 225 1.54 7.59 -20.11
N ASP A 226 2.83 7.25 -20.33
CA ASP A 226 3.26 6.01 -20.99
C ASP A 226 4.50 5.43 -20.28
N PRO A 227 4.35 4.89 -19.06
CA PRO A 227 5.50 4.46 -18.28
C PRO A 227 6.08 3.17 -18.86
N THR A 228 7.36 3.23 -19.21
CA THR A 228 8.16 2.04 -19.49
C THR A 228 8.84 1.54 -18.22
N GLU A 229 9.32 0.29 -18.21
CA GLU A 229 10.18 -0.22 -17.13
C GLU A 229 11.33 0.75 -16.79
N ALA A 230 12.03 1.27 -17.81
CA ALA A 230 13.13 2.22 -17.62
C ALA A 230 12.65 3.55 -17.02
N PHE A 231 11.48 4.02 -17.43
CA PHE A 231 10.88 5.23 -16.87
C PHE A 231 10.59 5.04 -15.38
N TYR A 232 9.94 3.94 -14.97
CA TYR A 232 9.66 3.70 -13.56
C TYR A 232 10.92 3.64 -12.71
N LYS A 233 11.93 2.88 -13.15
CA LYS A 233 13.22 2.79 -12.46
C LYS A 233 13.84 4.17 -12.25
N GLN A 234 13.87 5.01 -13.29
CA GLN A 234 14.36 6.37 -13.19
C GLN A 234 13.55 7.23 -12.21
N GLN A 235 12.21 7.14 -12.22
CA GLN A 235 11.39 7.91 -11.28
C GLN A 235 11.59 7.45 -9.84
N ILE A 236 11.79 6.15 -9.61
CA ILE A 236 12.09 5.60 -8.29
C ILE A 236 13.45 6.10 -7.79
N ASP A 237 14.47 6.14 -8.65
CA ASP A 237 15.78 6.68 -8.30
C ASP A 237 15.69 8.17 -7.94
N ASN A 238 14.94 8.94 -8.72
CA ASN A 238 14.68 10.34 -8.44
C ASN A 238 13.93 10.53 -7.12
N LEU A 239 12.93 9.69 -6.84
CA LEU A 239 12.21 9.68 -5.57
C LEU A 239 13.16 9.42 -4.40
N VAL A 240 14.05 8.43 -4.49
CA VAL A 240 15.05 8.15 -3.46
C VAL A 240 15.96 9.35 -3.22
N ASN A 241 16.35 10.05 -4.28
CA ASN A 241 17.12 11.29 -4.18
C ASN A 241 16.33 12.42 -3.48
N TYR A 242 15.04 12.56 -3.78
CA TYR A 242 14.15 13.51 -3.11
C TYR A 242 13.99 13.21 -1.61
N ILE A 243 13.84 11.94 -1.25
CA ILE A 243 13.72 11.51 0.16
C ILE A 243 15.04 11.78 0.92
N GLY A 244 16.18 11.66 0.24
CA GLY A 244 17.49 11.91 0.82
C GLY A 244 18.03 10.75 1.69
N PRO A 245 19.30 10.80 2.12
CA PRO A 245 19.96 9.71 2.83
C PRO A 245 19.50 9.55 4.28
N GLU A 246 19.13 10.63 4.96
CA GLU A 246 18.83 10.65 6.40
C GLU A 246 17.47 10.02 6.76
N ASN A 247 16.57 9.84 5.79
CA ASN A 247 15.19 9.40 6.01
C ASN A 247 15.01 7.88 5.77
N GLY A 248 15.86 7.05 6.36
CA GLY A 248 15.91 5.60 6.08
C GLY A 248 14.59 4.84 6.30
N GLU A 249 13.93 5.07 7.44
CA GLU A 249 12.64 4.43 7.78
C GLU A 249 11.52 4.86 6.84
N ILE A 250 11.36 6.18 6.64
CA ILE A 250 10.37 6.74 5.71
C ILE A 250 10.62 6.27 4.27
N LYS A 251 11.89 6.21 3.84
CA LYS A 251 12.25 5.67 2.54
C LYS A 251 11.81 4.22 2.38
N MET A 252 12.00 3.39 3.40
CA MET A 252 11.56 2.01 3.39
C MET A 252 10.03 1.91 3.24
N VAL A 253 9.27 2.65 4.06
CA VAL A 253 7.80 2.64 4.02
C VAL A 253 7.27 3.09 2.66
N LEU A 254 7.75 4.22 2.13
CA LEU A 254 7.30 4.77 0.86
C LEU A 254 7.68 3.86 -0.32
N LEU A 255 8.90 3.29 -0.33
CA LEU A 255 9.30 2.35 -1.37
C LEU A 255 8.56 1.02 -1.27
N GLN A 256 8.19 0.57 -0.06
CA GLN A 256 7.36 -0.62 0.10
C GLN A 256 5.96 -0.40 -0.48
N ALA A 257 5.37 0.78 -0.29
CA ALA A 257 4.10 1.14 -0.90
C ALA A 257 4.19 1.15 -2.44
N VAL A 258 5.24 1.77 -3.00
CA VAL A 258 5.50 1.75 -4.45
C VAL A 258 5.72 0.31 -4.95
N TRP A 259 6.47 -0.50 -4.21
CA TRP A 259 6.72 -1.90 -4.53
C TRP A 259 5.42 -2.72 -4.54
N ASN A 260 4.57 -2.57 -3.52
CA ASN A 260 3.26 -3.24 -3.46
C ASN A 260 2.41 -2.91 -4.70
N ASN A 261 2.42 -1.63 -5.13
CA ASN A 261 1.71 -1.24 -6.35
C ASN A 261 2.32 -1.91 -7.60
N MET A 262 3.65 -1.96 -7.73
CA MET A 262 4.33 -2.67 -8.83
C MET A 262 4.01 -4.17 -8.86
N VAL A 263 3.89 -4.80 -7.68
CA VAL A 263 3.43 -6.19 -7.55
C VAL A 263 2.01 -6.34 -8.08
N GLN A 264 1.10 -5.44 -7.68
CA GLN A 264 -0.31 -5.47 -8.06
C GLN A 264 -0.53 -5.27 -9.57
N ILE A 265 0.24 -4.39 -10.22
CA ILE A 265 0.18 -4.18 -11.68
C ILE A 265 1.08 -5.15 -12.47
N GLU A 266 1.63 -6.17 -11.80
CA GLU A 266 2.50 -7.20 -12.37
C GLU A 266 3.79 -6.70 -13.05
N GLU A 267 4.27 -5.51 -12.69
CA GLU A 267 5.55 -4.92 -13.14
C GLU A 267 6.75 -5.55 -12.42
N THR A 268 6.88 -6.87 -12.56
CA THR A 268 7.89 -7.71 -11.88
C THR A 268 9.32 -7.21 -12.05
N PRO A 269 9.79 -6.77 -13.25
CA PRO A 269 11.14 -6.24 -13.40
C PRO A 269 11.41 -4.98 -12.56
N VAL A 270 10.38 -4.15 -12.34
CA VAL A 270 10.48 -2.93 -11.53
C VAL A 270 10.39 -3.27 -10.04
N ALA A 271 9.47 -4.15 -9.63
CA ALA A 271 9.37 -4.63 -8.25
C ALA A 271 10.69 -5.27 -7.77
N ASN A 272 11.30 -6.13 -8.60
CA ASN A 272 12.61 -6.72 -8.30
C ASN A 272 13.73 -5.66 -8.27
N TYR A 273 13.66 -4.63 -9.11
CA TYR A 273 14.62 -3.52 -9.06
C TYR A 273 14.53 -2.75 -7.75
N ILE A 274 13.33 -2.40 -7.29
CA ILE A 274 13.12 -1.73 -5.99
C ILE A 274 13.67 -2.61 -4.86
N THR A 275 13.41 -3.92 -4.92
CA THR A 275 13.89 -4.91 -3.96
C THR A 275 15.41 -4.92 -3.88
N ASP A 276 16.07 -5.11 -5.01
CA ASP A 276 17.52 -5.34 -5.09
C ASP A 276 18.33 -4.07 -4.85
N THR A 277 17.80 -2.93 -5.27
CA THR A 277 18.53 -1.66 -5.21
C THR A 277 18.36 -0.98 -3.86
N TYR A 278 17.19 -1.13 -3.22
CA TYR A 278 16.82 -0.33 -2.06
C TYR A 278 16.23 -1.16 -0.91
N LEU A 279 15.08 -1.81 -1.11
CA LEU A 279 14.28 -2.33 0.00
C LEU A 279 14.96 -3.45 0.78
N MET A 280 15.65 -4.36 0.11
CA MET A 280 16.30 -5.49 0.79
C MET A 280 17.33 -5.02 1.82
N GLU A 281 18.17 -4.05 1.46
CA GLU A 281 19.15 -3.51 2.38
C GLU A 281 18.49 -2.65 3.46
N LEU A 282 17.51 -1.79 3.11
CA LEU A 282 16.76 -1.00 4.09
C LEU A 282 16.10 -1.90 5.16
N ALA A 283 15.43 -2.97 4.73
CA ALA A 283 14.75 -3.93 5.60
C ALA A 283 15.73 -4.63 6.55
N LYS A 284 16.88 -5.10 6.05
CA LYS A 284 17.92 -5.71 6.89
C LYS A 284 18.49 -4.74 7.92
N HIS A 285 18.79 -3.50 7.52
CA HIS A 285 19.30 -2.47 8.44
C HIS A 285 18.28 -2.15 9.53
N ALA A 286 16.99 -2.10 9.18
CA ALA A 286 15.88 -1.91 10.12
C ALA A 286 15.54 -3.16 10.94
N LYS A 287 16.16 -4.33 10.66
CA LYS A 287 15.81 -5.64 11.24
C LYS A 287 14.33 -5.99 11.04
N ASN A 288 13.79 -5.64 9.88
CA ASN A 288 12.43 -5.97 9.50
C ASN A 288 12.42 -7.32 8.76
N ASP A 289 12.53 -8.40 9.52
CA ASP A 289 12.59 -9.77 8.98
C ASP A 289 11.34 -10.11 8.16
N VAL A 290 10.17 -9.62 8.57
CA VAL A 290 8.91 -9.80 7.83
C VAL A 290 9.02 -9.23 6.41
N LEU A 291 9.56 -8.03 6.26
CA LEU A 291 9.75 -7.44 4.93
C LEU A 291 10.85 -8.18 4.14
N VAL A 292 11.93 -8.61 4.79
CA VAL A 292 12.98 -9.42 4.14
C VAL A 292 12.39 -10.71 3.55
N ASP A 293 11.53 -11.39 4.30
CA ASP A 293 10.88 -12.63 3.89
C ASP A 293 9.91 -12.37 2.73
N GLN A 294 9.06 -11.34 2.85
CA GLN A 294 8.13 -10.93 1.79
C GLN A 294 8.85 -10.65 0.46
N LEU A 295 9.94 -9.87 0.51
CA LEU A 295 10.75 -9.54 -0.68
C LEU A 295 11.41 -10.79 -1.27
N THR A 296 11.91 -11.69 -0.42
CA THR A 296 12.56 -12.94 -0.85
C THR A 296 11.57 -13.89 -1.51
N VAL A 297 10.42 -14.10 -0.88
CA VAL A 297 9.32 -14.92 -1.40
C VAL A 297 8.85 -14.39 -2.73
N TYR A 298 8.59 -13.08 -2.85
CA TYR A 298 8.16 -12.49 -4.12
C TYR A 298 9.19 -12.73 -5.22
N LYS A 299 10.49 -12.50 -4.97
CA LYS A 299 11.54 -12.77 -5.97
C LYS A 299 11.58 -14.22 -6.43
N ASN A 300 11.23 -15.16 -5.57
CA ASN A 300 11.22 -16.59 -5.87
C ASN A 300 9.96 -17.04 -6.62
N THR A 301 8.87 -16.28 -6.49
CA THR A 301 7.54 -16.70 -6.92
C THR A 301 6.88 -15.75 -7.93
N ALA A 302 7.49 -14.62 -8.25
CA ALA A 302 6.91 -13.67 -9.20
C ALA A 302 6.74 -14.29 -10.59
N LEU A 303 5.76 -13.81 -11.35
CA LEU A 303 5.51 -14.29 -12.70
C LEU A 303 6.75 -14.13 -13.58
N LYS A 304 6.91 -15.03 -14.54
CA LYS A 304 8.03 -15.11 -15.51
C LYS A 304 9.40 -15.43 -14.89
N THR A 305 9.51 -15.49 -13.56
CA THR A 305 10.72 -15.98 -12.87
C THR A 305 10.82 -17.49 -12.94
N ILE A 306 12.03 -18.04 -12.94
CA ILE A 306 12.25 -19.49 -12.90
C ILE A 306 11.99 -19.96 -11.47
N ALA A 307 11.04 -20.88 -11.30
CA ALA A 307 10.68 -21.47 -10.02
C ALA A 307 11.91 -22.12 -9.37
N ARG A 308 12.00 -22.14 -8.04
CA ARG A 308 13.17 -22.65 -7.33
C ARG A 308 13.30 -24.17 -7.46
N ASP A 309 14.52 -24.64 -7.73
CA ASP A 309 14.72 -26.07 -7.92
C ASP A 309 14.63 -26.82 -6.59
N PHE A 310 14.17 -28.07 -6.65
CA PHE A 310 14.19 -28.99 -5.52
C PHE A 310 14.37 -30.43 -6.00
N PRO A 311 14.98 -31.31 -5.20
CA PRO A 311 15.22 -32.70 -5.59
C PRO A 311 13.90 -33.47 -5.71
N ILE A 312 13.84 -34.35 -6.70
CA ILE A 312 12.70 -35.25 -6.95
C ILE A 312 13.24 -36.67 -7.03
N GLU A 313 12.65 -37.57 -6.25
CA GLU A 313 12.87 -39.01 -6.38
C GLU A 313 11.59 -39.65 -6.91
N MET A 314 11.67 -40.32 -8.06
CA MET A 314 10.53 -40.97 -8.71
C MET A 314 10.85 -42.44 -9.00
N THR A 315 9.81 -43.26 -9.15
CA THR A 315 9.97 -44.66 -9.59
C THR A 315 9.58 -44.77 -11.06
N VAL A 316 10.52 -45.18 -11.91
CA VAL A 316 10.29 -45.42 -13.34
C VAL A 316 10.70 -46.86 -13.65
N ASP A 317 9.78 -47.64 -14.19
CA ASP A 317 9.99 -49.07 -14.53
C ASP A 317 10.56 -49.90 -13.36
N GLY A 318 10.09 -49.62 -12.13
CA GLY A 318 10.53 -50.29 -10.92
C GLY A 318 11.90 -49.86 -10.38
N ASN A 319 12.55 -48.87 -11.01
CA ASN A 319 13.82 -48.31 -10.57
C ASN A 319 13.63 -46.90 -9.97
N THR A 320 14.36 -46.61 -8.89
CA THR A 320 14.45 -45.25 -8.35
C THR A 320 15.29 -44.37 -9.26
N VAL A 321 14.68 -43.29 -9.76
CA VAL A 321 15.33 -42.26 -10.57
C VAL A 321 15.38 -40.97 -9.75
N LYS A 322 16.58 -40.40 -9.61
CA LYS A 322 16.79 -39.08 -9.00
C LYS A 322 16.80 -38.02 -10.10
N SER A 323 16.05 -36.95 -9.87
CA SER A 323 15.95 -35.76 -10.71
C SER A 323 15.85 -34.52 -9.82
N SER A 324 15.52 -33.39 -10.42
CA SER A 324 15.01 -32.21 -9.74
C SER A 324 13.80 -31.67 -10.51
N LEU A 325 13.12 -30.66 -9.97
CA LEU A 325 12.09 -29.93 -10.69
C LEU A 325 12.63 -29.46 -12.05
N HIS A 326 13.79 -28.82 -12.09
CA HIS A 326 14.43 -28.33 -13.32
C HIS A 326 14.85 -29.47 -14.25
N GLY A 327 15.19 -30.63 -13.69
CA GLY A 327 15.52 -31.83 -14.44
C GLY A 327 14.34 -32.47 -15.19
N LEU A 328 13.09 -32.15 -14.82
CA LEU A 328 11.90 -32.71 -15.47
C LEU A 328 11.75 -32.20 -16.91
N LYS A 329 11.52 -33.16 -17.82
CA LYS A 329 11.35 -32.93 -19.27
C LYS A 329 10.12 -33.65 -19.81
N GLY A 330 9.75 -33.30 -21.05
CA GLY A 330 8.73 -34.01 -21.82
C GLY A 330 7.30 -33.52 -21.62
N ALA A 331 7.12 -32.35 -21.00
CA ALA A 331 5.85 -31.62 -20.99
C ALA A 331 6.07 -30.14 -21.32
N ASP A 332 5.10 -29.53 -22.00
CA ASP A 332 5.09 -28.09 -22.29
C ASP A 332 4.84 -27.26 -21.02
N HIS A 333 4.11 -27.82 -20.06
CA HIS A 333 3.75 -27.19 -18.80
C HIS A 333 3.91 -28.14 -17.61
N TYR A 334 4.10 -27.57 -16.42
CA TYR A 334 4.16 -28.30 -15.16
C TYR A 334 3.24 -27.64 -14.14
N LEU A 335 2.30 -28.39 -13.57
CA LEU A 335 1.50 -27.95 -12.43
C LEU A 335 2.19 -28.42 -11.14
N LEU A 336 2.69 -27.48 -10.35
CA LEU A 336 3.23 -27.73 -9.02
C LEU A 336 2.13 -27.51 -7.98
N ILE A 337 1.89 -28.52 -7.15
CA ILE A 337 0.88 -28.52 -6.10
C ILE A 337 1.56 -28.79 -4.76
N PHE A 338 1.54 -27.82 -3.85
CA PHE A 338 1.91 -28.05 -2.45
C PHE A 338 0.66 -28.46 -1.67
N TRP A 339 0.66 -29.64 -1.05
CA TRP A 339 -0.52 -30.18 -0.36
C TRP A 339 -0.15 -31.07 0.82
N SER A 340 -1.14 -31.45 1.63
CA SER A 340 -0.99 -32.47 2.68
C SER A 340 -2.15 -33.46 2.61
N SER A 341 -1.83 -34.74 2.81
CA SER A 341 -2.78 -35.85 2.94
C SER A 341 -3.68 -35.76 4.17
N GLU A 342 -3.36 -34.87 5.12
CA GLU A 342 -4.19 -34.57 6.29
C GLU A 342 -5.01 -33.28 6.11
N CYS A 343 -4.83 -32.55 5.01
CA CYS A 343 -5.57 -31.32 4.73
C CYS A 343 -6.93 -31.62 4.09
N SER A 344 -8.03 -31.29 4.78
CA SER A 344 -9.39 -31.55 4.29
C SER A 344 -9.70 -30.86 2.96
N HIS A 345 -9.17 -29.65 2.74
CA HIS A 345 -9.40 -28.92 1.49
C HIS A 345 -8.64 -29.59 0.33
N CYS A 346 -7.38 -30.02 0.56
CA CYS A 346 -6.63 -30.80 -0.43
C CYS A 346 -7.38 -32.08 -0.84
N LEU A 347 -7.93 -32.83 0.13
CA LEU A 347 -8.66 -34.06 -0.16
C LEU A 347 -9.97 -33.83 -0.94
N GLN A 348 -10.51 -32.62 -0.94
CA GLN A 348 -11.65 -32.23 -1.77
C GLN A 348 -11.23 -31.81 -3.17
N GLU A 349 -10.14 -31.04 -3.30
CA GLU A 349 -9.74 -30.44 -4.58
C GLU A 349 -8.91 -31.38 -5.46
N LEU A 350 -7.98 -32.16 -4.90
CA LEU A 350 -7.10 -33.03 -5.69
C LEU A 350 -7.83 -34.06 -6.57
N PRO A 351 -8.94 -34.70 -6.13
CA PRO A 351 -9.72 -35.58 -7.01
C PRO A 351 -10.30 -34.87 -8.23
N LEU A 352 -10.70 -33.60 -8.09
CA LEU A 352 -11.19 -32.77 -9.19
C LEU A 352 -10.05 -32.40 -10.14
N ILE A 353 -8.89 -32.00 -9.59
CA ILE A 353 -7.69 -31.70 -10.35
C ILE A 353 -7.25 -32.92 -11.17
N ARG A 354 -7.21 -34.10 -10.54
CA ARG A 354 -6.89 -35.35 -11.22
C ARG A 354 -7.80 -35.57 -12.43
N LYS A 355 -9.12 -35.43 -12.27
CA LYS A 355 -10.06 -35.66 -13.36
C LYS A 355 -9.76 -34.75 -14.57
N MET A 356 -9.44 -33.49 -14.32
CA MET A 356 -9.09 -32.54 -15.39
C MET A 356 -7.73 -32.88 -16.02
N VAL A 357 -6.73 -33.20 -15.21
CA VAL A 357 -5.39 -33.55 -15.69
C VAL A 357 -5.40 -34.85 -16.49
N ASP A 358 -6.21 -35.84 -16.11
CA ASP A 358 -6.33 -37.12 -16.82
C ASP A 358 -6.91 -36.93 -18.25
N GLU A 359 -7.55 -35.80 -18.55
CA GLU A 359 -8.02 -35.41 -19.90
C GLU A 359 -6.95 -34.66 -20.72
N ILE A 360 -5.84 -34.23 -20.08
CA ILE A 360 -4.73 -33.51 -20.72
C ILE A 360 -3.58 -34.48 -21.01
N SER A 361 -3.05 -34.47 -22.23
CA SER A 361 -1.89 -35.29 -22.60
C SER A 361 -0.68 -35.00 -21.70
N GLU A 362 0.04 -36.05 -21.27
CA GLU A 362 1.29 -35.91 -20.51
C GLU A 362 2.37 -35.09 -21.23
N SER A 363 2.30 -35.03 -22.58
CA SER A 363 3.19 -34.18 -23.38
C SER A 363 2.89 -32.69 -23.23
N LYS A 364 1.68 -32.34 -22.82
CA LYS A 364 1.24 -30.96 -22.59
C LYS A 364 1.41 -30.56 -21.13
N LEU A 365 1.05 -31.44 -20.19
CA LEU A 365 1.06 -31.14 -18.76
C LEU A 365 1.58 -32.31 -17.93
N LYS A 366 2.47 -32.02 -16.99
CA LYS A 366 2.84 -32.93 -15.90
C LYS A 366 2.52 -32.30 -14.56
N VAL A 367 2.06 -33.10 -13.61
CA VAL A 367 1.80 -32.64 -12.24
C VAL A 367 2.94 -33.06 -11.32
N VAL A 368 3.45 -32.12 -10.54
CA VAL A 368 4.40 -32.33 -9.45
C VAL A 368 3.67 -32.03 -8.14
N ALA A 369 3.33 -33.08 -7.40
CA ALA A 369 2.59 -33.00 -6.15
C ALA A 369 3.57 -33.11 -4.98
N TYR A 370 3.86 -31.97 -4.36
CA TYR A 370 4.76 -31.85 -3.21
C TYR A 370 3.96 -31.94 -1.90
N GLY A 371 4.08 -33.08 -1.23
CA GLY A 371 3.49 -33.35 0.07
C GLY A 371 4.25 -32.66 1.20
N LEU A 372 3.56 -31.88 2.02
CA LEU A 372 4.04 -31.29 3.25
C LEU A 372 3.48 -32.08 4.43
N GLU A 373 4.29 -32.98 5.00
CA GLU A 373 3.82 -33.98 5.96
C GLU A 373 4.68 -34.04 7.22
N ASP A 374 4.12 -34.58 8.30
CA ASP A 374 4.91 -34.92 9.50
C ASP A 374 5.58 -36.29 9.34
N ASP A 375 4.88 -37.25 8.71
CA ASP A 375 5.39 -38.58 8.41
C ASP A 375 4.84 -39.13 7.07
N ALA A 376 5.35 -40.29 6.67
CA ALA A 376 5.03 -40.89 5.36
C ALA A 376 3.77 -41.78 5.36
N THR A 377 3.09 -41.97 6.49
CA THR A 377 2.09 -43.03 6.69
C THR A 377 0.81 -42.74 5.91
N HIS A 378 0.20 -41.59 6.16
CA HIS A 378 -1.02 -41.14 5.46
C HIS A 378 -0.71 -40.84 3.99
N TRP A 379 0.40 -40.15 3.75
CA TRP A 379 0.91 -39.83 2.43
C TRP A 379 0.98 -41.04 1.50
N LYS A 380 1.67 -42.12 1.90
CA LYS A 380 1.85 -43.32 1.07
C LYS A 380 0.53 -43.96 0.66
N LYS A 381 -0.51 -43.85 1.49
CA LYS A 381 -1.83 -44.34 1.17
C LYS A 381 -2.52 -43.42 0.17
N GLU A 382 -2.54 -42.12 0.43
CA GLU A 382 -3.29 -41.17 -0.39
C GLU A 382 -2.71 -40.98 -1.78
N ILE A 383 -1.38 -41.01 -1.95
CA ILE A 383 -0.78 -40.86 -3.28
C ILE A 383 -1.15 -41.98 -4.26
N THR A 384 -1.62 -43.14 -3.78
CA THR A 384 -2.10 -44.23 -4.66
C THR A 384 -3.32 -43.82 -5.48
N ASN A 385 -4.07 -42.80 -5.03
CA ASN A 385 -5.19 -42.22 -5.75
C ASN A 385 -4.74 -41.30 -6.90
N TYR A 386 -3.44 -40.99 -7.02
CA TYR A 386 -2.89 -40.02 -7.98
C TYR A 386 -1.66 -40.60 -8.72
N PRO A 387 -1.81 -41.74 -9.43
CA PRO A 387 -0.70 -42.47 -10.02
C PRO A 387 0.01 -41.71 -11.16
N ASN A 388 -0.67 -40.77 -11.81
CA ASN A 388 -0.15 -39.97 -12.92
C ASN A 388 0.62 -38.72 -12.44
N PHE A 389 0.64 -38.46 -11.12
CA PHE A 389 1.32 -37.30 -10.56
C PHE A 389 2.72 -37.71 -10.08
N ILE A 390 3.69 -36.82 -10.28
CA ILE A 390 5.03 -36.97 -9.71
C ILE A 390 4.94 -36.60 -8.23
N GLN A 391 5.05 -37.59 -7.36
CA GLN A 391 4.89 -37.43 -5.92
C GLN A 391 6.23 -37.10 -5.26
N VAL A 392 6.26 -36.03 -4.47
CA VAL A 392 7.45 -35.60 -3.70
C VAL A 392 7.04 -35.50 -2.24
N LEU A 393 7.77 -36.15 -1.34
CA LEU A 393 7.51 -36.08 0.10
C LEU A 393 8.48 -35.13 0.78
N GLY A 394 7.99 -34.01 1.29
CA GLY A 394 8.70 -33.12 2.19
C GLY A 394 8.20 -33.27 3.62
N LEU A 395 9.10 -33.70 4.51
CA LEU A 395 8.80 -33.83 5.93
C LEU A 395 8.97 -32.50 6.67
N GLY A 396 8.28 -32.36 7.80
CA GLY A 396 8.34 -31.21 8.70
C GLY A 396 7.25 -30.16 8.48
N LYS A 397 6.26 -30.44 7.61
CA LYS A 397 5.15 -29.53 7.25
C LYS A 397 5.65 -28.08 7.03
N TRP A 398 5.20 -27.16 7.88
CA TRP A 398 5.52 -25.73 7.83
C TRP A 398 6.98 -25.41 8.09
N ASN A 399 7.72 -26.30 8.76
CA ASN A 399 9.16 -26.17 9.00
C ASN A 399 10.01 -26.71 7.85
N ASN A 400 9.41 -27.24 6.79
CA ASN A 400 10.16 -27.68 5.61
C ASN A 400 10.72 -26.45 4.88
N PRO A 401 12.02 -26.36 4.56
CA PRO A 401 12.59 -25.18 3.91
C PRO A 401 11.91 -24.76 2.60
N ILE A 402 11.21 -25.68 1.92
CA ILE A 402 10.48 -25.35 0.69
C ILE A 402 9.30 -24.39 0.95
N THR A 403 8.70 -24.42 2.14
CA THR A 403 7.56 -23.55 2.50
C THR A 403 8.01 -22.10 2.52
N GLU A 404 9.16 -21.80 3.13
CA GLU A 404 9.78 -20.48 3.14
C GLU A 404 10.20 -20.05 1.73
N VAL A 405 10.85 -20.94 0.97
CA VAL A 405 11.35 -20.63 -0.38
C VAL A 405 10.21 -20.22 -1.33
N TYR A 406 9.05 -20.87 -1.23
CA TYR A 406 7.88 -20.62 -2.07
C TYR A 406 6.78 -19.80 -1.39
N GLY A 407 6.96 -19.36 -0.15
CA GLY A 407 5.95 -18.62 0.62
C GLY A 407 4.64 -19.40 0.81
N ILE A 408 4.73 -20.68 1.17
CA ILE A 408 3.55 -21.55 1.35
C ILE A 408 2.98 -21.34 2.75
N GLU A 409 1.88 -20.59 2.83
CA GLU A 409 1.16 -20.30 4.08
C GLU A 409 -0.08 -21.18 4.27
N LEU A 410 -0.59 -21.77 3.18
CA LEU A 410 -1.76 -22.63 3.17
C LEU A 410 -1.63 -23.76 2.16
N THR A 411 -2.44 -24.81 2.33
CA THR A 411 -2.53 -25.91 1.37
C THR A 411 -4.00 -26.17 1.01
N PRO A 412 -4.31 -26.47 -0.26
CA PRO A 412 -3.37 -26.60 -1.39
C PRO A 412 -2.89 -25.23 -1.92
N THR A 413 -1.66 -25.17 -2.42
CA THR A 413 -1.11 -23.99 -3.14
C THR A 413 -0.59 -24.42 -4.51
N TYR A 414 -0.86 -23.60 -5.54
CA TYR A 414 -0.65 -23.95 -6.94
C TYR A 414 0.35 -23.02 -7.64
N PHE A 415 1.20 -23.61 -8.49
CA PHE A 415 1.99 -22.87 -9.48
C PHE A 415 1.89 -23.57 -10.83
N VAL A 416 1.62 -22.81 -11.89
CA VAL A 416 1.68 -23.31 -13.27
C VAL A 416 2.96 -22.81 -13.90
N LEU A 417 3.78 -23.74 -14.40
CA LEU A 417 5.11 -23.47 -14.93
C LEU A 417 5.17 -23.77 -16.43
N ASP A 418 5.98 -23.01 -17.17
CA ASP A 418 6.33 -23.33 -18.56
C ASP A 418 7.37 -24.48 -18.64
N LYS A 419 7.70 -24.89 -19.86
CA LYS A 419 8.72 -25.92 -20.12
C LYS A 419 10.10 -25.62 -19.52
N ASN A 420 10.43 -24.35 -19.35
CA ASN A 420 11.67 -23.85 -18.74
C ASN A 420 11.52 -23.59 -17.22
N LYS A 421 10.43 -24.05 -16.62
CA LYS A 421 10.06 -23.86 -15.20
C LYS A 421 9.84 -22.41 -14.80
N ARG A 422 9.55 -21.52 -15.75
CA ARG A 422 9.11 -20.16 -15.45
C ARG A 422 7.68 -20.18 -14.94
N ILE A 423 7.40 -19.45 -13.86
CA ILE A 423 6.06 -19.33 -13.29
C ILE A 423 5.19 -18.54 -14.26
N MET A 424 4.17 -19.18 -14.81
CA MET A 424 3.20 -18.56 -15.71
C MET A 424 1.97 -18.05 -14.96
N ALA A 425 1.57 -18.75 -13.90
CA ALA A 425 0.43 -18.36 -13.08
C ALA A 425 0.57 -18.87 -11.63
N ARG A 426 -0.14 -18.18 -10.73
CA ARG A 426 -0.25 -18.51 -9.30
C ARG A 426 -1.71 -18.51 -8.87
N PRO A 427 -2.48 -19.54 -9.26
CA PRO A 427 -3.90 -19.60 -8.96
C PRO A 427 -4.17 -19.50 -7.45
N GLN A 428 -5.07 -18.60 -7.05
CA GLN A 428 -5.50 -18.44 -5.66
C GLN A 428 -6.70 -19.34 -5.31
N SER A 429 -7.30 -20.00 -6.31
CA SER A 429 -8.43 -20.89 -6.13
C SER A 429 -8.43 -22.03 -7.15
N LEU A 430 -9.20 -23.09 -6.87
CA LEU A 430 -9.45 -24.18 -7.83
C LEU A 430 -10.13 -23.68 -9.11
N GLU A 431 -11.00 -22.68 -9.01
CA GLU A 431 -11.69 -22.08 -10.17
C GLU A 431 -10.68 -21.42 -11.11
N GLU A 432 -9.78 -20.61 -10.57
CA GLU A 432 -8.72 -19.95 -11.34
C GLU A 432 -7.78 -20.99 -11.97
N LEU A 433 -7.39 -22.02 -11.20
CA LEU A 433 -6.58 -23.12 -11.72
C LEU A 433 -7.30 -23.82 -12.89
N THR A 434 -8.58 -24.13 -12.74
CA THR A 434 -9.40 -24.78 -13.78
C THR A 434 -9.45 -23.93 -15.04
N SER A 435 -9.67 -22.62 -14.90
CA SER A 435 -9.67 -21.68 -16.02
C SER A 435 -8.35 -21.74 -16.80
N ILE A 436 -7.22 -21.74 -16.09
CA ILE A 436 -5.88 -21.83 -16.70
C ILE A 436 -5.67 -23.18 -17.38
N LEU A 437 -5.99 -24.30 -16.71
CA LEU A 437 -5.78 -25.64 -17.27
C LEU A 437 -6.61 -25.87 -18.54
N ASN A 438 -7.81 -25.29 -18.64
CA ASN A 438 -8.65 -25.38 -19.84
C ASN A 438 -8.06 -24.65 -21.07
N THR A 439 -7.05 -23.81 -20.89
CA THR A 439 -6.35 -23.13 -21.99
C THR A 439 -5.15 -23.92 -22.54
N LEU A 440 -4.74 -24.99 -21.87
CA LEU A 440 -3.59 -25.84 -22.24
C LEU A 440 -3.98 -26.92 -23.25
#